data_AF-L9U5N7-F1
#
_entry.id   AF-L9U5N7-F1
#
_cell.length_a   1.000
_cell.length_b   1.000
_cell.length_c   1.000
_cell.angle_alpha   90.00
_cell.angle_beta   90.00
_cell.angle_gamma   90.00
#
_symmetry.space_group_name_H-M   'P 1'
#
loop_
_entity.id
_entity.type
_entity.pdbx_description
1 polymer ?
#
loop_
_entity_poly.entity_id
_entity_poly.type
_entity_poly.pdbx_seq_one_letter_code
_entity_poly.pdbx_strand_id
1 'polypeptide(L)'
;MQRGWPPGQQVVLFDYAASRAGRVPVDLLGDYAGRLLTDGYEGYAEVVRRNGITHAGCWEHDRRKFVEAQKVQLKGKTGKADWALNQIRKLYAVEKQAKALAPAVRCVNRRAGHLSISSAPGSTNHWPRYCPKVRWVKPCTTWITSGSA
;
A
#
# COMPACT_ATOMS: atom_id res chain seq x y z
N MET A 1 -17.58 5.32 18.57
CA MET A 1 -17.10 6.35 19.52
C MET A 1 -15.78 6.92 18.98
N GLN A 2 -15.83 7.95 18.14
CA GLN A 2 -14.61 8.65 17.69
C GLN A 2 -14.32 9.78 18.68
N ARG A 3 -13.17 9.73 19.37
CA ARG A 3 -12.70 10.85 20.20
C ARG A 3 -11.79 11.72 19.36
N GLY A 4 -11.95 13.04 19.45
CA GLY A 4 -11.07 14.00 18.78
C GLY A 4 -9.63 13.85 19.28
N TRP A 5 -8.66 13.94 18.36
CA TRP A 5 -7.23 13.85 18.65
C TRP A 5 -6.56 15.22 18.47
N PRO A 6 -5.48 15.52 19.21
CA PRO A 6 -4.74 16.77 19.03
C PRO A 6 -4.25 16.92 17.59
N PRO A 7 -4.38 18.12 16.99
CA PRO A 7 -3.90 18.38 15.65
C PRO A 7 -2.38 18.15 15.56
N GLY A 8 -1.93 17.58 14.44
CA GLY A 8 -0.50 17.35 14.17
C GLY A 8 0.06 16.00 14.62
N GLN A 9 -0.70 15.18 15.35
CA GLN A 9 -0.25 13.84 15.75
C GLN A 9 -0.71 12.75 14.78
N GLN A 10 0.07 11.66 14.71
CA GLN A 10 -0.34 10.44 14.03
C GLN A 10 -1.47 9.80 14.83
N VAL A 11 -2.57 9.47 14.14
CA VAL A 11 -3.73 8.83 14.74
C VAL A 11 -3.90 7.46 14.10
N VAL A 12 -4.25 6.48 14.92
CA VAL A 12 -4.75 5.18 14.47
C VAL A 12 -6.25 5.17 14.72
N LEU A 13 -7.02 5.08 13.65
CA LEU A 13 -8.48 4.98 13.71
C LEU A 13 -8.89 3.55 13.44
N PHE A 14 -9.72 3.01 14.33
CA PHE A 14 -10.41 1.75 14.12
C PHE A 14 -11.88 2.06 13.91
N ASP A 15 -12.38 1.75 12.72
CA ASP A 15 -13.80 1.81 12.39
C ASP A 15 -14.27 0.41 12.00
N TYR A 16 -15.40 -0.01 12.56
CA TYR A 16 -15.99 -1.31 12.31
C TYR A 16 -17.35 -1.14 11.68
N ALA A 17 -17.53 -1.82 10.55
CA ALA A 17 -18.83 -1.99 9.91
C ALA A 17 -19.10 -3.48 9.74
N ALA A 18 -20.36 -3.88 9.93
CA ALA A 18 -20.80 -5.27 9.70
C ALA A 18 -20.78 -5.68 8.21
N SER A 19 -20.54 -4.72 7.30
CA SER A 19 -20.49 -4.95 5.86
C SER A 19 -19.20 -4.38 5.28
N ARG A 20 -18.79 -4.98 4.15
CA ARG A 20 -17.68 -4.51 3.31
C ARG A 20 -18.14 -3.70 2.09
N ALA A 21 -19.40 -3.31 2.02
CA ALA A 21 -19.96 -2.58 0.88
C ALA A 21 -19.20 -1.28 0.58
N GLY A 22 -19.16 -0.85 -0.68
CA GLY A 22 -18.44 0.37 -1.11
C GLY A 22 -18.91 1.66 -0.42
N ARG A 23 -20.16 1.70 0.06
CA ARG A 23 -20.66 2.81 0.90
C ARG A 23 -19.87 3.00 2.20
N VAL A 24 -19.33 1.92 2.78
CA VAL A 24 -18.63 2.00 4.07
C VAL A 24 -17.36 2.85 3.97
N PRO A 25 -16.46 2.64 2.98
CA PRO A 25 -15.36 3.57 2.73
C PRO A 25 -15.78 5.00 2.42
N VAL A 26 -16.92 5.21 1.75
CA VAL A 26 -17.45 6.55 1.46
C VAL A 26 -17.82 7.26 2.76
N ASP A 27 -18.60 6.60 3.61
CA ASP A 27 -19.05 7.16 4.90
C ASP A 27 -17.86 7.40 5.85
N LEU A 28 -16.86 6.49 5.85
CA LEU A 28 -15.67 6.60 6.69
C LEU A 28 -14.75 7.76 6.29
N LEU A 29 -14.51 7.94 4.99
CA LEU A 29 -13.55 8.92 4.49
C LEU A 29 -14.19 10.29 4.27
N GLY A 30 -15.51 10.38 4.12
CA GLY A 30 -16.24 11.64 3.94
C GLY A 30 -15.62 12.48 2.82
N ASP A 31 -15.28 13.73 3.13
CA ASP A 31 -14.63 14.68 2.20
C ASP A 31 -13.10 14.61 2.21
N TYR A 32 -12.52 13.49 2.66
CA TYR A 32 -11.06 13.34 2.69
C TYR A 32 -10.47 13.52 1.29
N ALA A 33 -9.53 14.46 1.19
CA ALA A 33 -8.73 14.70 0.01
C ALA A 33 -7.24 14.46 0.33
N GLY A 34 -6.52 13.81 -0.58
CA GLY A 34 -5.10 13.54 -0.40
C GLY A 34 -4.68 12.20 -0.98
N ARG A 35 -4.00 11.39 -0.16
CA ARG A 35 -3.33 10.16 -0.59
C ARG A 35 -3.80 9.00 0.25
N LEU A 36 -4.35 8.00 -0.41
CA LEU A 36 -4.90 6.81 0.24
C LEU A 36 -4.09 5.58 -0.18
N LEU A 37 -3.58 4.83 0.80
CA LEU A 37 -2.93 3.54 0.58
C LEU A 37 -3.86 2.43 1.07
N THR A 38 -4.26 1.53 0.19
CA THR A 38 -5.14 0.40 0.55
C THR A 38 -4.56 -0.93 0.09
N ASP A 39 -5.18 -2.02 0.51
CA ASP A 39 -4.91 -3.39 0.04
C ASP A 39 -5.34 -3.66 -1.42
N GLY A 40 -5.85 -2.65 -2.12
CA GLY A 40 -6.39 -2.77 -3.47
C GLY A 40 -7.84 -3.28 -3.50
N TYR A 41 -8.58 -3.21 -2.40
CA TYR A 41 -10.00 -3.56 -2.39
C TYR A 41 -10.84 -2.58 -3.22
N GLU A 42 -11.70 -3.11 -4.09
CA GLU A 42 -12.54 -2.33 -5.00
C GLU A 42 -13.57 -1.44 -4.28
N GLY A 43 -13.92 -1.76 -3.03
CA GLY A 43 -14.83 -0.93 -2.23
C GLY A 43 -14.36 0.52 -2.04
N TYR A 44 -13.06 0.80 -2.21
CA TYR A 44 -12.52 2.17 -2.16
C TYR A 44 -12.62 2.93 -3.49
N ALA A 45 -12.95 2.27 -4.61
CA ALA A 45 -12.91 2.90 -5.93
C ALA A 45 -13.89 4.07 -6.06
N GLU A 46 -15.05 3.97 -5.41
CA GLU A 46 -16.08 5.00 -5.44
C GLU A 46 -15.62 6.30 -4.76
N VAL A 47 -15.14 6.21 -3.52
CA VAL A 47 -14.66 7.38 -2.77
C VAL A 47 -13.42 7.98 -3.41
N VAL A 48 -12.53 7.15 -3.97
CA VAL A 48 -11.36 7.65 -4.71
C VAL A 48 -11.77 8.50 -5.90
N ARG A 49 -12.76 8.04 -6.68
CA ARG A 49 -13.28 8.76 -7.85
C ARG A 49 -14.02 10.04 -7.45
N ARG A 50 -14.87 9.97 -6.42
CA ARG A 50 -15.68 11.10 -5.94
C ARG A 50 -14.81 12.24 -5.42
N ASN A 51 -13.76 11.92 -4.66
CA ASN A 51 -12.96 12.92 -3.95
C ASN A 51 -11.66 13.28 -4.69
N GLY A 52 -11.39 12.70 -5.86
CA GLY A 52 -10.14 12.93 -6.59
C GLY A 52 -8.89 12.49 -5.81
N ILE A 53 -9.00 11.43 -4.99
CA ILE A 53 -7.92 10.96 -4.13
C ILE A 53 -6.80 10.33 -4.97
N THR A 54 -5.55 10.61 -4.63
CA THR A 54 -4.43 9.84 -5.17
C THR A 54 -4.35 8.48 -4.48
N HIS A 55 -4.86 7.44 -5.14
CA HIS A 55 -4.90 6.09 -4.61
C HIS A 55 -3.62 5.30 -4.91
N ALA A 56 -3.10 4.60 -3.91
CA ALA A 56 -1.94 3.73 -3.99
C ALA A 56 -2.27 2.33 -3.44
N GLY A 57 -1.71 1.30 -4.07
CA GLY A 57 -1.81 -0.09 -3.60
C GLY A 57 -0.69 -0.46 -2.62
N CYS A 58 -1.01 -1.34 -1.68
CA CYS A 58 -0.05 -1.84 -0.70
C CYS A 58 0.76 -3.01 -1.28
N TRP A 59 2.07 -2.80 -1.44
CA TRP A 59 3.02 -3.80 -1.94
C TRP A 59 3.03 -5.12 -1.16
N GLU A 60 2.70 -5.10 0.13
CA GLU A 60 2.56 -6.32 0.93
C GLU A 60 1.42 -7.20 0.40
N HIS A 61 0.27 -6.60 0.10
CA HIS A 61 -0.90 -7.30 -0.45
C HIS A 61 -0.65 -7.77 -1.88
N ASP A 62 -0.02 -6.93 -2.70
CA ASP A 62 0.33 -7.30 -4.07
C ASP A 62 1.32 -8.47 -4.11
N ARG A 63 2.35 -8.45 -3.25
CA ARG A 63 3.31 -9.56 -3.15
C ARG A 63 2.63 -10.89 -2.85
N ARG A 64 1.67 -10.92 -1.92
CA ARG A 64 0.93 -12.15 -1.56
C ARG A 64 0.22 -12.73 -2.78
N LYS A 65 -0.45 -11.89 -3.58
CA LYS A 65 -1.10 -12.34 -4.83
C LYS A 65 -0.11 -12.92 -5.83
N PHE A 66 1.06 -12.29 -5.99
CA PHE A 66 2.10 -12.83 -6.88
C PHE A 66 2.73 -14.13 -6.38
N VAL A 67 2.85 -14.32 -5.06
CA VAL A 67 3.27 -15.60 -4.48
C VAL A 67 2.26 -16.70 -4.79
N GLU A 68 0.96 -16.44 -4.66
CA GLU A 68 -0.07 -17.42 -5.04
C GLU A 68 -0.05 -17.72 -6.54
N ALA A 69 0.14 -16.70 -7.39
CA ALA A 69 0.31 -16.87 -8.83
C ALA A 69 1.56 -17.69 -9.20
N GLN A 70 2.64 -17.58 -8.43
CA GLN A 70 3.85 -18.37 -8.63
C GLN A 70 3.61 -19.87 -8.36
N LYS A 71 2.74 -20.21 -7.39
CA LYS A 71 2.45 -21.62 -7.05
C LYS A 71 1.74 -22.39 -8.17
N VAL A 72 0.88 -21.69 -8.93
CA VAL A 72 0.14 -22.28 -10.06
C VAL A 72 0.94 -22.27 -11.37
N GLN A 73 2.11 -21.64 -11.38
CA GLN A 73 2.99 -21.60 -12.54
C GLN A 73 3.64 -22.97 -12.78
N LEU A 74 3.82 -23.33 -14.06
CA LEU A 74 4.50 -24.56 -14.44
C LEU A 74 5.93 -24.59 -13.89
N LYS A 75 6.27 -25.68 -13.18
CA LYS A 75 7.59 -25.88 -12.57
C LYS A 75 8.70 -25.78 -13.64
N GLY A 76 9.77 -25.07 -13.32
CA GLY A 76 10.97 -24.96 -14.16
C GLY A 76 10.98 -23.80 -15.16
N LYS A 77 9.93 -22.97 -15.24
CA LYS A 77 9.93 -21.76 -16.07
C LYS A 77 9.91 -20.51 -15.19
N THR A 78 10.74 -19.52 -15.52
CA THR A 78 10.62 -18.16 -14.96
C THR A 78 9.45 -17.48 -15.66
N GLY A 79 8.46 -17.03 -14.89
CA GLY A 79 7.27 -16.39 -15.42
C GLY A 79 7.07 -14.97 -14.92
N LYS A 80 5.92 -14.39 -15.26
CA LYS A 80 5.57 -13.01 -14.90
C LYS A 80 5.49 -12.82 -13.38
N ALA A 81 5.09 -13.85 -12.64
CA ALA A 81 5.04 -13.82 -11.18
C ALA A 81 6.45 -13.68 -10.56
N ASP A 82 7.43 -14.46 -11.04
CA ASP A 82 8.82 -14.36 -10.58
C ASP A 82 9.41 -12.98 -10.88
N TRP A 83 9.15 -12.45 -12.07
CA TRP A 83 9.60 -11.12 -12.46
C TRP A 83 9.03 -10.05 -11.52
N ALA A 84 7.72 -10.08 -11.26
CA ALA A 84 7.06 -9.13 -10.36
C ALA A 84 7.62 -9.22 -8.93
N LEU A 85 7.77 -10.44 -8.39
CA LEU A 85 8.37 -10.67 -7.07
C LEU A 85 9.81 -10.12 -6.99
N ASN A 86 10.60 -10.26 -8.05
CA ASN A 86 11.94 -9.70 -8.12
C ASN A 86 11.94 -8.16 -8.14
N GLN A 87 11.00 -7.51 -8.84
CA GLN A 87 10.90 -6.05 -8.77
C GLN A 87 10.48 -5.57 -7.36
N ILE A 88 9.54 -6.26 -6.71
CA ILE A 88 9.13 -5.95 -5.33
C ILE A 88 10.31 -6.09 -4.36
N ARG A 89 11.17 -7.13 -4.53
CA ARG A 89 12.40 -7.28 -3.73
C ARG A 89 13.34 -6.09 -3.90
N LYS A 90 13.53 -5.58 -5.12
CA LYS A 90 14.35 -4.39 -5.38
C LYS A 90 13.79 -3.15 -4.67
N LEU A 91 12.47 -2.96 -4.71
CA LEU A 91 11.81 -1.86 -3.97
C LEU A 91 12.10 -1.95 -2.47
N TYR A 92 12.01 -3.14 -1.89
CA TYR A 92 12.32 -3.35 -0.47
C TYR A 92 13.80 -3.11 -0.12
N ALA A 93 14.72 -3.44 -1.03
CA ALA A 93 16.13 -3.11 -0.87
C ALA A 93 16.36 -1.59 -0.83
N VAL A 94 15.69 -0.82 -1.70
CA VAL A 94 15.74 0.65 -1.68
C VAL A 94 15.22 1.20 -0.35
N GLU A 95 14.08 0.70 0.15
CA GLU A 95 13.55 1.15 1.45
C GLU A 95 14.48 0.77 2.62
N LYS A 96 15.13 -0.40 2.57
CA LYS A 96 16.10 -0.82 3.58
C LYS A 96 17.30 0.13 3.63
N GLN A 97 17.84 0.50 2.46
CA GLN A 97 18.94 1.47 2.35
C GLN A 97 18.51 2.86 2.83
N ALA A 98 17.28 3.26 2.50
CA ALA A 98 16.77 4.58 2.85
C ALA A 98 16.40 4.74 4.34
N LYS A 99 16.30 3.65 5.11
CA LYS A 99 15.93 3.66 6.54
C LYS A 99 16.94 4.43 7.41
N ALA A 100 18.23 4.37 7.06
CA ALA A 100 19.30 5.05 7.80
C ALA A 100 19.49 6.52 7.40
N LEU A 101 18.76 7.01 6.38
CA LEU A 101 18.95 8.34 5.83
C LEU A 101 18.03 9.38 6.49
N ALA A 102 18.52 10.62 6.56
CA ALA A 102 17.73 11.77 6.99
C ALA A 102 16.47 11.95 6.12
N PRO A 103 15.36 12.50 6.64
CA PRO A 103 14.07 12.55 5.94
C PRO A 103 14.10 13.12 4.53
N ALA A 104 14.86 14.20 4.30
CA ALA A 104 15.00 14.83 2.99
C ALA A 104 15.75 13.92 2.00
N VAL A 105 16.87 13.36 2.43
CA VAL A 105 17.71 12.46 1.61
C VAL A 105 16.98 11.15 1.30
N ARG A 106 16.21 10.63 2.26
CA ARG A 106 15.35 9.45 2.09
C ARG A 106 14.32 9.65 0.98
N CYS A 107 13.74 10.84 0.84
CA CYS A 107 12.81 11.14 -0.25
C CYS A 107 13.48 11.09 -1.62
N VAL A 108 14.70 11.65 -1.73
CA VAL A 108 15.47 11.64 -2.97
C VAL A 108 15.89 10.21 -3.34
N ASN A 109 16.39 9.44 -2.37
CA ASN A 109 16.80 8.05 -2.58
C ASN A 109 15.64 7.17 -3.07
N ARG A 110 14.43 7.33 -2.49
CA ARG A 110 13.24 6.62 -2.97
C ARG A 110 12.87 6.97 -4.40
N ARG A 111 12.94 8.25 -4.77
CA ARG A 111 12.65 8.69 -6.14
C ARG A 111 13.65 8.06 -7.11
N ALA A 112 14.95 8.15 -6.83
CA ALA A 112 15.99 7.58 -7.66
C ALA A 112 15.86 6.05 -7.83
N GLY A 113 15.66 5.33 -6.71
CA GLY A 113 15.48 3.88 -6.74
C GLY A 113 14.18 3.42 -7.42
N HIS A 114 13.13 4.24 -7.42
CA HIS A 114 11.90 3.93 -8.14
C HIS A 114 12.07 4.10 -9.65
N LEU A 115 12.73 5.18 -10.09
CA LEU A 115 12.99 5.43 -11.52
C LEU A 115 13.73 4.28 -12.18
N SER A 116 14.75 3.72 -11.51
CA SER A 116 15.55 2.60 -12.04
C SER A 116 14.79 1.27 -12.15
N ILE A 117 13.72 1.08 -11.37
CA ILE A 117 12.85 -0.11 -11.45
C ILE A 117 11.81 0.06 -12.55
N SER A 118 11.31 1.28 -12.77
CA SER A 118 10.28 1.58 -13.77
C SER A 118 10.76 1.57 -15.22
N SER A 119 12.07 1.68 -15.47
CA SER A 119 12.68 1.67 -16.82
C SER A 119 13.00 0.28 -17.37
N ALA A 120 12.48 -0.80 -16.75
CA ALA A 120 12.67 -2.16 -17.25
C ALA A 120 11.81 -2.44 -18.51
N PRO A 121 12.38 -3.03 -19.58
CA PRO A 121 11.67 -3.22 -20.85
C PRO A 121 10.46 -4.18 -20.68
N GLY A 122 9.28 -3.76 -21.16
CA GLY A 122 8.03 -4.55 -21.17
C GLY A 122 6.82 -3.95 -20.43
N SER A 123 6.93 -2.74 -19.86
CA SER A 123 5.84 -2.11 -19.11
C SER A 123 4.94 -1.23 -19.99
N THR A 124 4.00 -1.83 -20.74
CA THR A 124 2.88 -1.07 -21.29
C THR A 124 1.82 -0.84 -20.21
N ASN A 125 1.81 0.40 -19.71
CA ASN A 125 0.73 1.14 -19.06
C ASN A 125 0.44 0.88 -17.57
N HIS A 126 0.36 2.00 -16.84
CA HIS A 126 -0.25 2.29 -15.53
C HIS A 126 0.33 1.68 -14.24
N TRP A 127 1.63 1.87 -13.97
CA TRP A 127 2.10 1.78 -12.58
C TRP A 127 1.63 3.01 -11.77
N PRO A 128 0.96 2.84 -10.61
CA PRO A 128 0.52 3.97 -9.80
C PRO A 128 1.73 4.81 -9.37
N ARG A 129 1.72 6.11 -9.70
CA ARG A 129 2.76 7.07 -9.29
C ARG A 129 2.98 6.99 -7.77
N TYR A 130 4.15 6.49 -7.37
CA TYR A 130 4.59 6.53 -5.98
C TYR A 130 4.83 7.97 -5.55
N CYS A 131 4.47 8.32 -4.30
CA CYS A 131 4.70 9.66 -3.78
C CYS A 131 5.09 9.62 -2.30
N PRO A 132 5.90 10.58 -1.84
CA PRO A 132 6.73 10.40 -0.67
C PRO A 132 6.01 10.59 0.67
N LYS A 133 4.71 10.89 0.70
CA LYS A 133 3.93 11.15 1.92
C LYS A 133 2.68 10.28 1.95
N VAL A 134 2.82 9.06 2.46
CA VAL A 134 1.68 8.17 2.70
C VAL A 134 1.52 8.03 4.21
N ARG A 135 0.37 8.47 4.73
CA ARG A 135 -0.04 8.17 6.11
C ARG A 135 -0.52 6.72 6.12
N TRP A 136 0.09 5.92 6.98
CA TRP A 136 -0.20 4.49 7.10
C TRP A 136 -1.53 4.28 7.82
N VAL A 137 -2.46 3.59 7.18
CA VAL A 137 -3.51 2.85 7.87
C VAL A 137 -3.13 1.38 7.71
N LYS A 138 -2.62 0.76 8.78
CA LYS A 138 -2.35 -0.68 8.79
C LYS A 138 -3.66 -1.42 9.07
N PRO A 139 -4.13 -2.33 8.21
CA PRO A 139 -5.09 -3.34 8.64
C PRO A 139 -4.29 -4.46 9.31
N CYS A 140 -4.42 -4.59 10.62
CA CYS A 140 -3.87 -5.73 11.34
C CYS A 140 -4.97 -6.77 11.51
N THR A 141 -4.98 -7.77 10.64
CA THR A 141 -5.63 -9.05 10.91
C THR A 141 -4.73 -9.82 11.88
N THR A 142 -5.36 -10.41 12.90
CA THR A 142 -4.89 -11.60 13.65
C THR A 142 -4.10 -11.38 14.96
N TRP A 143 -4.85 -11.57 16.06
CA TRP A 143 -4.55 -12.27 17.32
C TRP A 143 -3.24 -12.00 18.08
N ILE A 144 -3.37 -11.37 19.26
CA ILE A 144 -2.53 -11.70 20.42
C ILE A 144 -3.47 -12.23 21.50
N THR A 145 -3.17 -13.44 21.94
CA THR A 145 -3.83 -14.20 23.01
C THR A 145 -3.92 -13.41 24.30
N SER A 146 -5.07 -13.54 24.96
CA SER A 146 -5.26 -13.22 26.38
C SER A 146 -4.11 -13.74 27.23
N GLY A 147 -3.42 -12.82 27.90
CA GLY A 147 -2.52 -13.08 29.02
C GLY A 147 -3.00 -12.21 30.18
N SER A 148 -3.48 -12.89 31.21
CA SER A 148 -4.15 -12.40 32.41
C SER A 148 -3.29 -11.45 33.27
N ALA A 149 -3.94 -10.39 33.79
CA ALA A 149 -3.97 -9.99 35.21
C ALA A 149 -4.74 -8.67 35.33
#